data_AF-A0A851QKN3-F1
#
_entry.id   AF-A0A851QKN3-F1
#
_cell.length_a   1.000
_cell.length_b   1.000
_cell.length_c   1.000
_cell.angle_alpha   90.00
_cell.angle_beta   90.00
_cell.angle_gamma   90.00
#
_symmetry.space_group_name_H-M   'P 1'
#
loop_
_entity.id
_entity.type
_entity.pdbx_description
1 polymer ?
#
loop_
_entity_poly.entity_id
_entity_poly.type
_entity_poly.pdbx_seq_one_letter_code
_entity_poly.pdbx_strand_id
1 'polypeptide(L)'
;FYFERDDVALPRLGHFFLKQSHEEREHAEGLLRFQTRRGGRVLLNDVTKPEHDTWGSALEAVEAALQLEKSVNQALLDLHRLASEKGDPHHNDPHLCDFLESHYLDEQVKAIKVLGDHITNLRRLARDAREPGGAPSGLGEYLFDRLSLEER
;
A
#
# COMPACT_ATOMS: atom_id res chain seq x y z
N PHE A 1 1.78 7.49 11.93
CA PHE A 1 2.15 7.40 13.36
C PHE A 1 1.03 6.99 14.32
N TYR A 2 -0.19 6.65 13.86
CA TYR A 2 -1.28 6.24 14.77
C TYR A 2 -0.91 5.06 15.68
N PHE A 3 -0.28 4.01 15.13
CA PHE A 3 0.10 2.79 15.87
C PHE A 3 1.22 2.97 16.90
N GLU A 4 1.93 4.09 16.87
CA GLU A 4 3.01 4.41 17.83
C GLU A 4 2.51 5.20 19.04
N ARG A 5 1.24 5.64 19.04
CA ARG A 5 0.66 6.31 20.20
C ARG A 5 0.62 5.38 21.40
N ASP A 6 0.74 5.93 22.60
CA ASP A 6 0.72 5.19 23.85
C ASP A 6 -0.60 4.44 24.10
N ASP A 7 -1.70 4.93 23.55
CA ASP A 7 -3.04 4.34 23.64
C ASP A 7 -3.36 3.30 22.54
N VAL A 8 -2.44 3.08 21.59
CA VAL A 8 -2.55 2.04 20.55
C VAL A 8 -1.45 0.99 20.67
N ALA A 9 -0.19 1.43 20.78
CA ALA A 9 0.99 0.63 21.11
C ALA A 9 1.18 -0.68 20.30
N LEU A 10 1.06 -0.61 18.97
CA LEU A 10 1.37 -1.69 18.03
C LEU A 10 2.63 -1.34 17.20
N PRO A 11 3.83 -1.43 17.79
CA PRO A 11 5.04 -0.83 17.23
C PRO A 11 5.50 -1.50 15.92
N ARG A 12 5.27 -2.80 15.72
CA ARG A 12 5.69 -3.48 14.49
C ARG A 12 4.76 -3.15 13.33
N LEU A 13 3.47 -2.95 13.61
CA LEU A 13 2.52 -2.43 12.62
C LEU A 13 2.81 -0.96 12.29
N GLY A 14 3.20 -0.15 13.28
CA GLY A 14 3.73 1.20 13.05
C GLY A 14 4.94 1.19 12.11
N HIS A 15 5.93 0.34 12.41
CA HIS A 15 7.12 0.17 11.58
C HIS A 15 6.81 -0.32 10.16
N PHE A 16 5.90 -1.30 10.03
CA PHE A 16 5.44 -1.80 8.73
C PHE A 16 4.91 -0.66 7.85
N PHE A 17 3.96 0.15 8.35
CA PHE A 17 3.41 1.26 7.57
C PHE A 17 4.42 2.39 7.31
N LEU A 18 5.36 2.62 8.23
CA LEU A 18 6.46 3.56 7.99
C LEU A 18 7.36 3.10 6.85
N LYS A 19 7.67 1.80 6.79
CA LYS A 19 8.44 1.20 5.69
C LYS A 19 7.70 1.35 4.36
N GLN A 20 6.40 1.02 4.31
CA GLN A 20 5.59 1.22 3.11
C GLN A 20 5.57 2.70 2.68
N SER A 21 5.48 3.65 3.63
CA SER A 21 5.56 5.07 3.31
C SER A 21 6.90 5.51 2.70
N HIS A 22 8.01 4.84 3.05
CA HIS A 22 9.31 5.09 2.42
C HIS A 22 9.37 4.48 1.02
N GLU A 23 8.88 3.26 0.85
CA GLU A 23 8.80 2.58 -0.46
C GLU A 23 7.97 3.41 -1.47
N GLU A 24 6.79 3.91 -1.07
CA GLU A 24 5.96 4.78 -1.91
C GLU A 24 6.64 6.10 -2.30
N ARG A 25 7.49 6.63 -1.41
CA ARG A 25 8.30 7.80 -1.72
C ARG A 25 9.36 7.47 -2.78
N GLU A 26 9.99 6.31 -2.69
CA GLU A 26 10.94 5.84 -3.72
C GLU A 26 10.25 5.63 -5.06
N HIS A 27 9.03 5.08 -5.08
CA HIS A 27 8.20 4.98 -6.29
C HIS A 27 7.89 6.33 -6.91
N ALA A 28 7.48 7.31 -6.09
CA ALA A 28 7.25 8.68 -6.56
C ALA A 28 8.54 9.27 -7.18
N GLU A 29 9.68 9.15 -6.49
CA GLU A 29 10.98 9.61 -7.01
C GLU A 29 11.37 8.88 -8.31
N GLY A 30 11.05 7.59 -8.44
CA GLY A 30 11.24 6.80 -9.64
C GLY A 30 10.50 7.39 -10.86
N LEU A 31 9.22 7.74 -10.69
CA LEU A 31 8.43 8.40 -11.73
C LEU A 31 8.98 9.78 -12.09
N LEU A 32 9.42 10.58 -11.11
CA LEU A 32 10.02 11.90 -11.35
C LEU A 32 11.33 11.79 -12.16
N ARG A 33 12.18 10.81 -11.83
CA ARG A 33 13.41 10.51 -12.58
C ARG A 33 13.10 10.01 -13.98
N PHE A 34 12.09 9.15 -14.13
CA PHE A 34 11.66 8.70 -15.45
C PHE A 34 11.22 9.87 -16.33
N GLN A 35 10.38 10.75 -15.80
CA GLN A 35 9.86 11.92 -16.51
C GLN A 35 10.99 12.84 -16.99
N THR A 36 11.94 13.15 -16.12
CA THR A 36 13.11 13.99 -16.47
C THR A 36 14.04 13.30 -17.47
N ARG A 37 14.27 11.98 -17.34
CA ARG A 37 15.08 11.18 -18.28
C ARG A 37 14.51 11.16 -19.69
N ARG A 38 13.18 11.17 -19.83
CA ARG A 38 12.48 11.24 -21.13
C ARG A 38 12.38 12.65 -21.71
N GLY A 39 13.00 13.64 -21.05
CA GLY A 39 12.96 15.05 -21.48
C GLY A 39 11.66 15.78 -21.11
N GLY A 40 10.77 15.13 -20.36
CA GLY A 40 9.54 15.70 -19.85
C GLY A 40 9.78 16.80 -18.80
N ARG A 41 8.69 17.40 -18.33
CA ARG A 41 8.72 18.35 -17.23
C ARG A 41 7.84 17.83 -16.11
N VAL A 42 8.35 17.94 -14.88
CA VAL A 42 7.61 17.61 -13.67
C VAL A 42 6.79 18.84 -13.27
N LEU A 43 5.50 18.64 -13.08
CA LEU A 43 4.59 19.63 -12.51
C LEU A 43 4.03 19.04 -11.22
N LEU A 44 4.44 19.59 -10.07
CA LEU A 44 3.98 19.13 -8.76
C LEU A 44 2.67 19.83 -8.40
N ASN A 45 1.77 19.07 -7.77
CA ASN A 45 0.53 19.58 -7.18
C ASN A 45 0.55 19.34 -5.66
N ASP A 46 -0.40 19.96 -4.97
CA ASP A 46 -0.58 19.75 -3.54
C ASP A 46 -0.91 18.28 -3.23
N VAL A 47 -0.25 17.75 -2.20
CA VAL A 47 -0.56 16.42 -1.64
C VAL A 47 -1.64 16.60 -0.58
N THR A 48 -2.82 16.04 -0.82
CA THR A 48 -3.93 16.09 0.13
C THR A 48 -3.60 15.28 1.37
N LYS A 49 -4.04 15.76 2.54
CA LYS A 49 -3.93 14.97 3.77
C LYS A 49 -4.70 13.63 3.66
N PRO A 50 -4.34 12.61 4.44
CA PRO A 50 -5.12 11.38 4.52
C PRO A 50 -6.58 11.62 4.91
N GLU A 51 -7.48 10.72 4.49
CA GLU A 51 -8.92 10.80 4.78
C GLU A 51 -9.23 10.70 6.29
N HIS A 52 -8.36 10.03 7.04
CA HIS A 52 -8.52 9.77 8.46
C HIS A 52 -7.26 10.13 9.26
N ASP A 53 -7.47 10.75 10.42
CA ASP A 53 -6.41 11.03 11.41
C ASP A 53 -6.26 9.86 12.42
N THR A 54 -7.26 8.96 12.49
CA THR A 54 -7.30 7.76 13.34
C THR A 54 -7.78 6.56 12.54
N TRP A 55 -7.19 5.39 12.75
CA TRP A 55 -7.43 4.21 11.89
C TRP A 55 -8.19 3.07 12.58
N GLY A 56 -8.57 3.26 13.84
CA GLY A 56 -9.31 2.26 14.61
C GLY A 56 -8.44 1.05 14.95
N SER A 57 -8.71 -0.09 14.33
CA SER A 57 -8.03 -1.37 14.53
C SER A 57 -6.93 -1.65 13.51
N ALA A 58 -6.06 -2.63 13.80
CA ALA A 58 -5.13 -3.16 12.80
C ALA A 58 -5.85 -3.65 11.53
N LEU A 59 -7.02 -4.28 11.68
CA LEU A 59 -7.80 -4.78 10.55
C LEU A 59 -8.29 -3.64 9.64
N GLU A 60 -8.89 -2.61 10.23
CA GLU A 60 -9.40 -1.45 9.47
C GLU A 60 -8.27 -0.72 8.74
N ALA A 61 -7.10 -0.54 9.38
CA ALA A 61 -5.95 0.08 8.74
C ALA A 61 -5.40 -0.72 7.55
N VAL A 62 -5.27 -2.05 7.70
CA VAL A 62 -4.79 -2.91 6.60
C VAL A 62 -5.83 -3.01 5.48
N GLU A 63 -7.13 -2.98 5.80
CA GLU A 63 -8.20 -2.89 4.80
C GLU A 63 -8.14 -1.57 4.02
N ALA A 64 -7.92 -0.44 4.70
CA ALA A 64 -7.75 0.86 4.06
C ALA A 64 -6.50 0.89 3.17
N ALA A 65 -5.37 0.35 3.64
CA ALA A 65 -4.15 0.22 2.85
C ALA A 65 -4.37 -0.64 1.61
N LEU A 66 -5.08 -1.77 1.72
CA LEU A 66 -5.39 -2.61 0.57
C LEU A 66 -6.23 -1.88 -0.48
N GLN A 67 -7.16 -1.02 -0.08
CA GLN A 67 -7.92 -0.21 -1.03
C GLN A 67 -7.03 0.82 -1.72
N LEU A 68 -6.17 1.50 -0.97
CA LEU A 68 -5.20 2.44 -1.53
C LEU A 68 -4.29 1.75 -2.58
N GLU A 69 -3.70 0.60 -2.24
CA GLU A 69 -2.85 -0.16 -3.15
C GLU A 69 -3.57 -0.59 -4.43
N LYS A 70 -4.86 -0.97 -4.32
CA LYS A 70 -5.67 -1.31 -5.49
C LYS A 70 -5.96 -0.09 -6.35
N SER A 71 -6.21 1.07 -5.75
CA SER A 71 -6.39 2.33 -6.48
C SER A 71 -5.11 2.76 -7.20
N VAL A 72 -3.94 2.65 -6.55
CA VAL A 72 -2.64 2.91 -7.18
C VAL A 72 -2.38 1.93 -8.33
N ASN A 73 -2.60 0.63 -8.11
CA ASN A 73 -2.45 -0.38 -9.15
C ASN A 73 -3.38 -0.13 -10.35
N GLN A 74 -4.62 0.31 -10.11
CA GLN A 74 -5.54 0.68 -11.18
C GLN A 74 -5.02 1.89 -11.98
N ALA A 75 -4.49 2.92 -11.30
CA ALA A 75 -3.89 4.08 -11.96
C ALA A 75 -2.66 3.69 -12.81
N LEU A 76 -1.83 2.77 -12.33
CA LEU A 76 -0.70 2.22 -13.08
C LEU A 76 -1.13 1.42 -14.31
N LEU A 77 -2.17 0.60 -14.20
CA LEU A 77 -2.74 -0.14 -15.32
C LEU A 77 -3.37 0.79 -16.36
N ASP A 78 -4.01 1.87 -15.93
CA ASP A 78 -4.56 2.87 -16.83
C ASP A 78 -3.44 3.67 -17.53
N LEU A 79 -2.36 4.01 -16.82
CA LEU A 79 -1.17 4.63 -17.42
C LEU A 79 -0.47 3.70 -18.41
N HIS A 80 -0.34 2.41 -18.07
CA HIS A 80 0.20 1.39 -18.98
C HIS A 80 -0.68 1.26 -20.23
N ARG A 81 -2.01 1.20 -20.04
CA ARG A 81 -2.95 1.21 -21.17
C ARG A 81 -2.75 2.44 -22.03
N LEU A 82 -2.61 3.64 -21.47
CA LEU A 82 -2.34 4.86 -22.23
C LEU A 82 -0.99 4.82 -22.98
N ALA A 83 0.04 4.22 -22.39
CA ALA A 83 1.33 4.03 -23.05
C ALA A 83 1.23 3.05 -24.24
N SER A 84 0.38 2.02 -24.11
CA SER A 84 0.11 1.03 -25.16
C SER A 84 -0.95 1.46 -26.18
N GLU A 85 -1.89 2.33 -25.78
CA GLU A 85 -3.09 2.71 -26.52
C GLU A 85 -3.23 4.24 -26.64
N LYS A 86 -3.11 4.68 -27.90
CA LYS A 86 -3.67 5.87 -28.57
C LYS A 86 -2.94 7.22 -28.58
N GLY A 87 -2.72 7.63 -29.83
CA GLY A 87 -2.89 8.99 -30.34
C GLY A 87 -2.49 9.09 -31.83
N ASP A 88 -1.43 8.38 -32.18
CA ASP A 88 -0.80 8.38 -33.49
C ASP A 88 -0.45 6.93 -33.87
N PRO A 89 -0.80 6.44 -35.08
CA PRO A 89 -0.40 5.11 -35.57
C PRO A 89 1.12 4.86 -35.57
N HIS A 90 1.95 5.86 -35.25
CA HIS A 90 3.40 5.75 -35.13
C HIS A 90 3.97 5.80 -33.70
N HIS A 91 3.15 5.92 -32.64
CA HIS A 91 3.65 6.18 -31.28
C HIS A 91 3.01 5.28 -30.22
N ASN A 92 3.48 4.03 -30.13
CA ASN A 92 3.46 3.22 -28.91
C ASN A 92 4.68 3.61 -28.07
N ASP A 93 4.58 3.66 -26.73
CA ASP A 93 5.73 3.87 -25.84
C ASP A 93 6.12 2.57 -25.12
N PRO A 94 6.78 1.62 -25.82
CA PRO A 94 7.15 0.34 -25.23
C PRO A 94 8.12 0.49 -24.05
N HIS A 95 8.90 1.57 -24.00
CA HIS A 95 9.82 1.83 -22.90
C HIS A 95 9.10 2.29 -21.63
N LEU A 96 7.99 3.05 -21.75
CA LEU A 96 7.14 3.33 -20.60
C LEU A 96 6.39 2.07 -20.13
N CYS A 97 5.87 1.24 -21.05
CA CYS A 97 5.26 -0.03 -20.68
C CYS A 97 6.23 -0.92 -19.88
N ASP A 98 7.44 -1.16 -20.42
CA ASP A 98 8.49 -1.96 -19.78
C ASP A 98 8.90 -1.39 -18.41
N PHE A 99 9.00 -0.06 -18.29
CA PHE A 99 9.31 0.60 -17.02
C PHE A 99 8.23 0.36 -15.96
N LEU A 100 6.95 0.46 -16.32
CA LEU A 100 5.84 0.22 -15.40
C LEU A 100 5.76 -1.26 -15.01
N GLU A 101 5.95 -2.17 -15.96
CA GLU A 101 5.98 -3.62 -15.75
C GLU A 101 7.12 -4.03 -14.80
N SER A 102 8.33 -3.53 -15.06
CA SER A 102 9.54 -3.93 -14.34
C SER A 102 9.65 -3.38 -12.93
N HIS A 103 9.12 -2.17 -12.68
CA HIS A 103 9.36 -1.45 -11.43
C HIS A 103 8.12 -1.25 -10.56
N TYR A 104 6.91 -1.45 -11.09
CA TYR A 104 5.68 -1.11 -10.33
C TYR A 104 4.67 -2.25 -10.32
N LEU A 105 4.29 -2.79 -11.49
CA LEU A 105 3.15 -3.72 -11.56
C LEU A 105 3.39 -5.04 -10.79
N ASP A 106 4.60 -5.61 -10.85
CA ASP A 106 4.94 -6.80 -10.06
C ASP A 106 4.97 -6.50 -8.55
N GLU A 107 5.45 -5.31 -8.16
CA GLU A 107 5.48 -4.86 -6.77
C GLU A 107 4.07 -4.65 -6.20
N GLN A 108 3.18 -4.01 -6.95
CA GLN A 108 1.77 -3.84 -6.58
C GLN A 108 1.08 -5.19 -6.33
N VAL A 109 1.29 -6.17 -7.21
CA VAL A 109 0.68 -7.51 -7.05
C VAL A 109 1.18 -8.18 -5.76
N LYS A 110 2.47 -8.05 -5.45
CA LYS A 110 3.05 -8.56 -4.18
C LYS A 110 2.48 -7.83 -2.97
N ALA A 111 2.43 -6.50 -3.00
CA ALA A 111 1.88 -5.69 -1.89
C ALA A 111 0.41 -6.02 -1.62
N ILE A 112 -0.43 -6.06 -2.66
CA ILE A 112 -1.84 -6.46 -2.59
C ILE A 112 -1.99 -7.86 -2.00
N LYS A 113 -1.12 -8.81 -2.38
CA LYS A 113 -1.13 -10.17 -1.85
C LYS A 113 -0.80 -10.20 -0.36
N VAL A 114 0.26 -9.50 0.05
CA VAL A 114 0.69 -9.41 1.46
C VAL A 114 -0.41 -8.81 2.33
N LEU A 115 -1.01 -7.70 1.91
CA LEU A 115 -2.11 -7.07 2.63
C LEU A 115 -3.35 -7.98 2.70
N GLY A 116 -3.67 -8.70 1.62
CA GLY A 116 -4.74 -9.70 1.61
C GLY A 116 -4.52 -10.85 2.59
N ASP A 117 -3.29 -11.32 2.73
CA ASP A 117 -2.92 -12.35 3.72
C ASP A 117 -3.04 -11.81 5.15
N HIS A 118 -2.58 -10.59 5.39
CA HIS A 118 -2.70 -9.91 6.68
C HIS A 118 -4.16 -9.77 7.11
N ILE A 119 -5.05 -9.31 6.22
CA ILE A 119 -6.50 -9.23 6.48
C ILE A 119 -7.05 -10.61 6.82
N THR A 120 -6.65 -11.65 6.09
CA THR A 120 -7.11 -13.01 6.34
C THR A 120 -6.70 -13.49 7.72
N ASN A 121 -5.46 -13.25 8.14
CA ASN A 121 -4.95 -13.63 9.46
C ASN A 121 -5.62 -12.84 10.59
N LEU A 122 -5.75 -11.51 10.44
CA LEU A 122 -6.44 -10.65 11.40
C LEU A 122 -7.90 -11.08 11.60
N ARG A 123 -8.62 -11.40 10.52
CA ARG A 123 -10.00 -11.91 10.59
C ARG A 123 -10.11 -13.31 11.21
N ARG A 124 -9.06 -14.13 11.19
CA ARG A 124 -9.04 -15.43 11.88
C ARG A 124 -8.82 -15.23 13.38
N LEU A 125 -7.81 -14.44 13.74
CA LEU A 125 -7.50 -14.09 15.12
C LEU A 125 -8.68 -13.40 15.83
N ALA A 126 -9.43 -12.55 15.12
CA ALA A 126 -10.63 -11.90 15.65
C ALA A 126 -11.82 -12.86 15.86
N ARG A 127 -11.91 -13.95 15.10
CA ARG A 127 -13.00 -14.94 15.24
C ARG A 127 -12.80 -15.87 16.42
N ASP A 128 -11.56 -16.31 16.65
CA ASP A 128 -11.21 -17.22 17.74
C ASP A 128 -11.19 -16.52 19.11
N ALA A 129 -11.17 -15.18 19.13
CA ALA A 129 -11.19 -14.34 20.32
C ALA A 129 -12.59 -14.02 20.87
N ARG A 130 -13.68 -14.55 20.29
CA ARG A 130 -15.03 -14.35 20.80
C ARG A 130 -15.30 -15.28 21.97
N GLU A 131 -15.16 -14.77 23.20
CA GLU A 131 -15.86 -15.38 24.33
C GLU A 131 -17.39 -15.25 24.13
N PRO A 132 -18.21 -16.18 24.67
CA PRO A 132 -19.67 -16.02 24.66
C PRO A 132 -20.06 -14.74 25.41
N GLY A 133 -20.35 -13.66 24.66
CA GLY A 133 -20.74 -12.35 25.19
C GLY A 133 -19.61 -11.35 25.44
N GLY A 134 -18.37 -11.63 25.04
CA GLY A 134 -17.20 -10.77 25.30
C GLY A 134 -16.77 -9.90 24.11
N ALA A 135 -16.27 -8.69 24.42
CA ALA A 135 -15.65 -7.77 23.45
C ALA A 135 -14.50 -8.46 22.67
N PRO A 136 -14.23 -8.05 21.41
CA PRO A 136 -13.10 -8.58 20.65
C PRO A 136 -11.81 -8.44 21.46
N SER A 137 -11.10 -9.55 21.69
CA SER A 137 -9.92 -9.53 22.55
C SER A 137 -8.73 -8.93 21.79
N GLY A 138 -8.08 -7.92 22.40
CA GLY A 138 -6.85 -7.31 21.86
C GLY A 138 -5.67 -8.27 21.73
N LEU A 139 -5.79 -9.51 22.26
CA LEU A 139 -4.78 -10.55 22.12
C LEU A 139 -4.52 -10.90 20.65
N GLY A 140 -5.55 -10.87 19.79
CA GLY A 140 -5.39 -11.17 18.37
C GLY A 140 -4.49 -10.15 17.66
N GLU A 141 -4.74 -8.86 17.85
CA GLU A 141 -3.91 -7.79 17.28
C GLU A 141 -2.51 -7.77 17.88
N TYR A 142 -2.39 -8.02 19.19
CA TYR A 142 -1.09 -8.15 19.85
C TYR A 142 -0.26 -9.30 19.26
N LEU A 143 -0.84 -10.49 19.09
CA LEU A 143 -0.14 -11.63 18.49
C LEU A 143 0.22 -11.37 17.03
N PHE A 144 -0.67 -10.71 16.28
CA PHE A 144 -0.39 -10.34 14.90
C PHE A 144 0.81 -9.40 14.80
N ASP A 145 0.82 -8.31 15.58
CA ASP A 145 1.95 -7.36 15.66
C ASP A 145 3.25 -8.10 16.01
N ARG A 146 3.19 -8.99 17.01
CA ARG A 146 4.36 -9.72 17.53
C ARG A 146 4.86 -10.88 16.69
N LEU A 147 4.07 -11.45 15.78
CA LEU A 147 4.45 -12.71 15.11
C LEU A 147 4.37 -12.65 13.59
N SER A 148 3.58 -11.74 13.02
CA SER A 148 3.27 -11.74 11.58
C SER A 148 4.01 -10.66 10.79
N LEU A 149 4.58 -9.67 11.47
CA LEU A 149 5.22 -8.48 10.87
C LEU A 149 6.75 -8.48 11.01
N GLU A 150 7.36 -9.65 11.28
CA GLU A 150 8.82 -9.76 11.29
C GLU A 150 9.40 -9.71 9.88
N GLU A 151 10.44 -8.89 9.69
CA GLU A 151 11.29 -8.95 8.52
C GLU A 151 12.02 -10.30 8.50
N ARG A 152 11.79 -11.09 7.45
CA ARG A 152 12.68 -12.20 7.10
C ARG A 152 13.81 -11.69 6.24
#